data_AF-A0A0G0ELE2-F1
#
_entry.id   AF-A0A0G0ELE2-F1
#
_cell.length_a   1.000
_cell.length_b   1.000
_cell.length_c   1.000
_cell.angle_alpha   90.00
_cell.angle_beta   90.00
_cell.angle_gamma   90.00
#
_symmetry.space_group_name_H-M   'P 1'
#
loop_
_entity.id
_entity.type
_entity.pdbx_description
1 polymer ?
#
loop_
_entity_poly.entity_id
_entity_poly.type
_entity_poly.pdbx_seq_one_letter_code
_entity_poly.pdbx_strand_id
1 'polypeptide(L)'
;MGETGIMGLTITLATLAFLTDSVLILPIVAMPLVVTTLSDLIQMASKKFRGGKRVFRIAPIHHHFEAIGWSSYKVTMRFWILSVVFAIIGIILAVISR
;
A
#
# COMPACT_ATOMS: atom_id res chain seq x y z
N MET A 1 -11.43 -10.22 -3.64
CA MET A 1 -12.33 -9.65 -2.62
C MET A 1 -13.24 -8.64 -3.30
N GLY A 2 -14.50 -8.52 -2.87
CA GLY A 2 -15.42 -7.47 -3.34
C GLY A 2 -15.15 -6.11 -2.68
N GLU A 3 -15.74 -5.06 -3.23
CA GLU A 3 -15.57 -3.67 -2.76
C GLU A 3 -15.94 -3.49 -1.28
N THR A 4 -17.06 -4.06 -0.84
CA THR A 4 -17.52 -4.01 0.56
C THR A 4 -16.49 -4.58 1.54
N GLY A 5 -15.81 -5.66 1.17
CA GLY A 5 -14.83 -6.31 2.04
C GLY A 5 -13.56 -5.48 2.22
N ILE A 6 -13.06 -4.89 1.14
CA ILE A 6 -11.84 -4.06 1.18
C ILE A 6 -12.11 -2.74 1.92
N MET A 7 -13.24 -2.09 1.65
CA MET A 7 -13.63 -0.86 2.35
C MET A 7 -13.82 -1.12 3.85
N GLY A 8 -14.54 -2.19 4.22
CA GLY A 8 -14.74 -2.54 5.63
C GLY A 8 -13.42 -2.74 6.40
N LEU A 9 -12.46 -3.48 5.83
CA LEU A 9 -11.17 -3.72 6.47
C LEU A 9 -10.32 -2.44 6.57
N THR A 10 -10.25 -1.63 5.51
CA THR A 10 -9.42 -0.43 5.50
C THR A 10 -9.98 0.67 6.40
N ILE A 11 -11.29 0.86 6.43
CA ILE A 11 -11.96 1.80 7.35
C ILE A 11 -11.73 1.36 8.80
N THR A 12 -11.92 0.07 9.11
CA THR A 12 -11.70 -0.44 10.47
C THR A 12 -10.26 -0.20 10.92
N LEU A 13 -9.29 -0.48 10.05
CA LEU A 13 -7.87 -0.26 10.33
C LEU A 13 -7.56 1.23 10.61
N ALA A 14 -8.11 2.14 9.80
CA ALA A 14 -7.96 3.57 10.00
C ALA A 14 -8.59 4.03 11.33
N THR A 15 -9.84 3.62 11.61
CA THR A 15 -10.53 3.94 12.86
C THR A 15 -9.74 3.47 14.08
N LEU A 16 -9.18 2.25 14.06
CA LEU A 16 -8.34 1.76 15.15
C LEU A 16 -7.07 2.59 15.35
N ALA A 17 -6.43 3.05 14.28
CA ALA A 17 -5.26 3.92 14.38
C ALA A 17 -5.58 5.27 15.02
N PHE A 18 -6.76 5.85 14.72
CA PHE A 18 -7.22 7.08 15.37
C PHE A 18 -7.58 6.84 16.84
N LEU A 19 -8.26 5.75 17.18
CA LEU A 19 -8.63 5.42 18.56
C LEU A 19 -7.41 5.15 19.47
N THR A 20 -6.28 4.75 18.89
CA THR A 20 -5.05 4.44 19.61
C THR A 20 -4.00 5.55 19.54
N ASP A 21 -4.38 6.73 19.02
CA ASP A 21 -3.48 7.86 18.73
C ASP A 21 -2.22 7.48 17.93
N SER A 22 -2.29 6.37 17.19
CA SER A 22 -1.17 5.80 16.44
C SER A 22 -1.25 6.15 14.95
N VAL A 23 -1.84 7.30 14.63
CA VAL A 23 -2.13 7.74 13.25
C VAL A 23 -0.87 7.85 12.40
N LEU A 24 0.24 8.32 12.98
CA LEU A 24 1.53 8.45 12.28
C LEU A 24 2.17 7.09 11.96
N ILE A 25 1.76 6.03 12.65
CA ILE A 25 2.32 4.68 12.51
C ILE A 25 1.54 3.88 11.45
N LEU A 26 0.27 4.23 11.24
CA LEU A 26 -0.60 3.56 10.26
C LEU A 26 0.03 3.46 8.86
N PRO A 27 0.62 4.53 8.28
CA PRO A 27 1.27 4.42 6.97
C PRO A 27 2.43 3.43 6.94
N ILE A 28 3.12 3.26 8.07
CA ILE A 28 4.25 2.34 8.21
C ILE A 28 3.76 0.89 8.28
N VAL A 29 2.74 0.62 9.10
CA VAL A 29 2.17 -0.73 9.20
C VAL A 29 1.46 -1.13 7.90
N ALA A 30 0.75 -0.20 7.28
CA ALA A 30 0.01 -0.40 6.05
C ALA A 30 0.83 -0.08 4.78
N MET A 31 2.16 -0.11 4.85
CA MET A 31 3.04 0.30 3.74
C MET A 31 2.66 -0.28 2.37
N PRO A 32 2.34 -1.58 2.22
CA PRO A 32 1.95 -2.12 0.92
C PRO A 32 0.66 -1.50 0.35
N LEU A 33 -0.31 -1.14 1.21
CA LEU A 33 -1.52 -0.42 0.82
C LEU A 33 -1.17 1.01 0.38
N VAL A 34 -0.36 1.71 1.19
CA VAL A 34 0.09 3.08 0.89
C VAL A 34 0.84 3.15 -0.44
N VAL A 35 1.80 2.24 -0.67
CA VAL A 35 2.58 2.17 -1.92
C VAL A 35 1.67 1.89 -3.12
N THR A 36 0.66 1.06 -2.96
CA THR A 36 -0.30 0.76 -4.04
C THR A 36 -1.08 2.02 -4.43
N THR A 37 -1.64 2.74 -3.47
CA THR A 37 -2.36 4.00 -3.74
C THR A 37 -1.43 5.11 -4.26
N LEU A 38 -0.23 5.22 -3.69
CA LEU A 38 0.76 6.22 -4.10
C LEU A 38 1.21 6.00 -5.55
N SER A 39 1.38 4.73 -5.97
CA SER A 39 1.73 4.40 -7.34
C SER A 39 0.68 4.88 -8.36
N ASP A 40 -0.60 4.78 -8.01
CA ASP A 40 -1.70 5.24 -8.85
C ASP A 40 -1.78 6.78 -8.86
N LEU A 41 -1.60 7.41 -7.70
CA LEU A 41 -1.52 8.87 -7.59
C LEU A 41 -0.38 9.45 -8.44
N ILE A 42 0.82 8.86 -8.38
CA ILE A 42 1.97 9.26 -9.21
C ILE A 42 1.66 9.06 -10.69
N GLN A 43 1.01 7.95 -11.05
CA GLN A 43 0.65 7.67 -12.44
C GLN A 43 -0.38 8.68 -12.98
N MET A 44 -1.43 8.98 -12.21
CA MET A 44 -2.43 9.99 -12.54
C MET A 44 -1.82 11.39 -12.64
N ALA A 45 -1.00 11.77 -11.65
CA ALA A 45 -0.29 13.04 -11.65
C ALA A 45 0.64 13.16 -12.86
N SER A 46 1.42 12.13 -13.18
CA SER A 46 2.30 12.15 -14.37
C SER A 46 1.50 12.27 -15.67
N LYS A 47 0.38 11.56 -15.82
CA LYS A 47 -0.48 11.72 -17.00
C LYS A 47 -1.03 13.14 -17.12
N LYS A 48 -1.41 13.77 -16.00
CA LYS A 48 -1.95 15.13 -15.97
C LYS A 48 -0.89 16.20 -16.25
N PHE A 49 0.29 16.11 -15.62
CA PHE A 49 1.32 17.14 -15.67
C PHE A 49 2.33 16.97 -16.81
N ARG A 50 2.59 15.73 -17.27
CA ARG A 50 3.58 15.42 -18.32
C ARG A 50 2.94 15.09 -19.66
N GLY A 51 1.71 15.55 -19.91
CA GLY A 51 1.01 15.40 -21.19
C GLY A 51 0.81 13.94 -21.60
N GLY A 52 0.40 13.07 -20.67
CA GLY A 52 0.10 11.65 -20.94
C GLY A 52 1.27 10.68 -20.77
N LYS A 53 2.47 11.13 -20.40
CA LYS A 53 3.61 10.24 -20.11
C LYS A 53 3.36 9.40 -18.86
N ARG A 54 3.57 8.08 -19.00
CA ARG A 54 3.38 7.07 -17.94
C ARG A 54 4.70 6.84 -17.19
N VAL A 55 4.67 6.77 -15.86
CA VAL A 55 5.86 6.45 -15.02
C VAL A 55 5.98 4.94 -14.87
N PHE A 56 4.88 4.28 -14.53
CA PHE A 56 4.79 2.82 -14.47
C PHE A 56 4.16 2.30 -15.77
N ARG A 57 4.50 1.07 -16.17
CA ARG A 57 3.86 0.39 -17.32
C ARG A 57 2.34 0.31 -17.12
N ILE A 58 1.93 -0.12 -15.94
CA ILE A 58 0.54 -0.21 -15.46
C ILE A 58 0.57 0.17 -13.98
N ALA A 59 -0.40 0.98 -13.53
CA ALA A 59 -0.65 1.21 -12.12
C ALA A 59 -1.98 0.50 -11.78
N PRO A 60 -2.12 -0.11 -10.59
CA PRO A 60 -1.22 -0.03 -9.43
C PRO A 60 0.06 -0.88 -9.55
N ILE A 61 0.99 -0.71 -8.60
CA ILE A 61 2.35 -1.28 -8.66
C ILE A 61 2.39 -2.83 -8.79
N HIS A 62 1.42 -3.57 -8.27
CA HIS A 62 1.42 -5.03 -8.41
C HIS A 62 1.21 -5.46 -9.87
N HIS A 63 0.34 -4.76 -10.62
CA HIS A 63 0.20 -4.98 -12.07
C HIS A 63 1.42 -4.48 -12.86
N HIS A 64 2.17 -3.51 -12.33
CA HIS A 64 3.46 -3.15 -12.91
C HIS A 64 4.42 -4.35 -12.93
N PHE A 65 4.51 -5.09 -11.83
CA PHE A 65 5.36 -6.28 -11.74
C PHE A 65 4.86 -7.43 -12.62
N GLU A 66 3.55 -7.62 -12.72
CA GLU A 66 2.97 -8.59 -13.66
C GLU A 66 3.30 -8.24 -15.12
N ALA A 67 3.23 -6.95 -15.49
CA ALA A 67 3.60 -6.47 -16.82
C ALA A 67 5.11 -6.53 -17.12
N ILE A 68 5.95 -6.81 -16.12
CA ILE A 68 7.39 -7.09 -16.27
C ILE A 68 7.64 -8.61 -16.43
N GLY A 69 6.62 -9.45 -16.26
CA GLY A 69 6.69 -10.90 -16.43
C GLY A 69 6.72 -11.69 -15.13
N TRP A 70 6.36 -11.08 -14.00
CA TRP A 70 6.17 -11.85 -12.76
C TRP A 70 4.81 -12.54 -12.77
N SER A 71 4.75 -13.78 -12.26
CA SER A 71 3.47 -14.43 -12.03
C SER A 71 2.74 -13.75 -10.87
N SER A 72 1.41 -13.69 -10.94
CA SER A 72 0.57 -13.09 -9.88
C SER A 72 0.87 -13.69 -8.51
N TYR A 73 1.09 -15.01 -8.45
CA TYR A 73 1.48 -15.69 -7.22
C TYR A 73 2.81 -15.17 -6.64
N LYS A 74 3.82 -14.94 -7.49
CA LYS A 74 5.13 -14.40 -7.07
C LYS A 74 5.00 -12.99 -6.51
N VAL A 75 4.13 -12.17 -7.09
CA VAL A 75 3.86 -10.81 -6.60
C VAL A 75 3.20 -10.86 -5.22
N THR A 76 2.13 -11.65 -5.07
CA THR A 76 1.40 -11.82 -3.80
C THR A 76 2.32 -12.28 -2.67
N MET A 77 3.14 -13.29 -2.92
CA MET A 77 4.06 -13.83 -1.90
C MET A 77 5.06 -12.77 -1.41
N ARG A 78 5.61 -11.96 -2.32
CA ARG A 78 6.54 -10.88 -1.99
C ARG A 78 5.85 -9.76 -1.23
N PHE A 79 4.62 -9.42 -1.61
CA PHE A 79 3.81 -8.43 -0.90
C PHE A 79 3.52 -8.88 0.54
N TRP A 80 3.24 -10.16 0.78
CA TRP A 80 3.06 -10.67 2.14
C TRP A 80 4.32 -10.55 2.99
N ILE A 81 5.48 -10.91 2.44
CA ILE A 81 6.77 -10.75 3.15
C ILE A 81 6.99 -9.28 3.51
N LEU A 82 6.77 -8.37 2.56
CA LEU A 82 6.88 -6.93 2.83
C LEU A 82 5.88 -6.47 3.89
N SER A 83 4.60 -6.90 3.81
CA SER A 83 3.59 -6.58 4.83
C SER A 83 4.03 -7.01 6.23
N VAL A 84 4.58 -8.21 6.38
CA VAL A 84 5.02 -8.73 7.69
C VAL A 84 6.20 -7.92 8.20
N VAL A 85 7.20 -7.62 7.36
CA VAL A 85 8.37 -6.82 7.75
C VAL A 85 7.95 -5.42 8.22
N PHE A 86 7.09 -4.74 7.44
CA PHE A 86 6.60 -3.41 7.80
C PHE A 86 5.69 -3.42 9.03
N ALA A 87 4.88 -4.46 9.21
CA ALA A 87 4.08 -4.62 10.42
C ALA A 87 4.97 -4.76 11.67
N ILE A 88 6.04 -5.55 11.62
CA ILE A 88 6.99 -5.70 12.73
C ILE A 88 7.65 -4.35 13.04
N ILE A 89 8.15 -3.64 12.02
CA ILE A 89 8.75 -2.31 12.19
C ILE A 89 7.74 -1.33 12.81
N GLY A 90 6.50 -1.31 12.32
CA GLY A 90 5.45 -0.45 12.84
C GLY A 90 5.10 -0.74 14.30
N ILE A 91 5.07 -2.03 14.70
CA ILE A 91 4.88 -2.42 16.10
C ILE A 91 6.05 -1.94 16.97
N ILE A 92 7.30 -2.12 16.53
CA ILE A 92 8.47 -1.66 17.27
C ILE A 92 8.40 -0.14 17.49
N LEU A 93 8.07 0.62 16.44
CA LEU A 93 7.92 2.07 16.55
C LEU A 93 6.75 2.46 17.47
N ALA A 94 5.64 1.73 17.43
CA ALA A 94 4.50 1.97 18.32
C ALA A 94 4.82 1.74 19.79
N VAL A 95 5.66 0.75 20.09
CA VAL A 95 6.10 0.46 21.46
C VAL A 95 7.11 1.50 21.95
N ILE A 96 8.04 1.94 21.10
CA ILE A 96 9.07 2.93 21.49
C ILE A 96 8.49 4.35 21.63
N SER A 97 7.46 4.68 20.85
CA SER A 97 6.84 6.02 20.85
C SER A 97 5.86 6.26 22.01
N ARG A 98 5.64 5.26 22.87
CA ARG A 98 4.83 5.36 24.10
C ARG A 98 5.72 5.60 25.31
#